data_AF-A0A4S5E645-F1
#
_entry.id   AF-A0A4S5E645-F1
#
_cell.length_a   1.000
_cell.length_b   1.000
_cell.length_c   1.000
_cell.angle_alpha   90.00
_cell.angle_beta   90.00
_cell.angle_gamma   90.00
#
_symmetry.space_group_name_H-M   'P 1'
#
loop_
_entity.id
_entity.type
_entity.pdbx_description
1 polymer ?
#
loop_
_entity_poly.entity_id
_entity_poly.type
_entity_poly.pdbx_seq_one_letter_code
_entity_poly.pdbx_strand_id
1 'polypeptide(L)'
;MKSAVETLSPTRVKLAVEVPLEELKPNIDEAYKTIATQVQVPGFRKGKVPQQLIDQRVGRGYVIEQAINDGLNGFYQSAVQETGIRPLSRPEVEITEVPDPAKKEGRLAFTVELDVRPEIELAEYKGLEVTVAPVEASDDDVEKAMDELRGRFGTLSVVDRPAQDGDFLTIDLSASVDGEEVDSAQDLSYQIGSGTMLDGMDEAVTGLSADEDAVFETKLAGGEYAGVDAEVKIQVKAVKERELPEVDDEFAQLASEFDTAEELRADLAKQASESKLLDQGVEARDLVLDKLVEMVGVPVPESVIEDQLEQHFNGENASGGEDHDTEEHRAEIRSNTERAFQNEVILDLVAEKEEVGVSQSELIDYIVSTAGQYGMEPNQFAQMLDQSGQVQMIVGEVRRRKALAKVLEYATVTDTDGAVIDLSDFVRGEGDEDGSGVTDDVEQDIDATDVGQGVDDADVEADDSDDADGAAPTEQTEEAAGEPGALQEAAGQPAPTEQTEEAAGEAVSTGEPGKTNKTSE
;
A
#
# COMPACT_ATOMS: atom_id res chain seq x y z
N MET A 1 -26.71 5.21 -28.63
CA MET A 1 -26.81 4.43 -27.39
C MET A 1 -27.78 5.14 -26.48
N LYS A 2 -28.44 4.43 -25.55
CA LYS A 2 -29.12 5.05 -24.42
C LYS A 2 -28.60 4.44 -23.14
N SER A 3 -28.27 5.27 -22.17
CA SER A 3 -27.85 4.89 -20.83
C SER A 3 -28.82 5.49 -19.81
N ALA A 4 -29.15 4.73 -18.77
CA ALA A 4 -29.98 5.18 -17.65
C ALA A 4 -29.38 4.66 -16.35
N VAL A 5 -29.28 5.54 -15.35
CA VAL A 5 -28.72 5.24 -14.04
C VAL A 5 -29.85 5.12 -13.02
N GLU A 6 -29.87 4.03 -12.28
CA GLU A 6 -30.77 3.81 -11.15
C GLU A 6 -29.92 3.61 -9.87
N THR A 7 -30.16 4.42 -8.84
CA THR A 7 -29.47 4.28 -7.55
C THR A 7 -30.10 3.16 -6.74
N LEU A 8 -29.32 2.12 -6.43
CA LEU A 8 -29.77 0.97 -5.63
C LEU A 8 -29.52 1.19 -4.13
N SER A 9 -28.37 1.76 -3.79
CA SER A 9 -27.96 2.16 -2.45
C SER A 9 -27.10 3.43 -2.52
N PRO A 10 -26.75 4.07 -1.39
CA PRO A 10 -25.84 5.23 -1.40
C PRO A 10 -24.50 4.99 -2.10
N THR A 11 -24.05 3.73 -2.13
CA THR A 11 -22.75 3.32 -2.68
C THR A 11 -22.87 2.44 -3.92
N ARG A 12 -24.08 2.12 -4.40
CA ARG A 12 -24.28 1.18 -5.52
C ARG A 12 -25.32 1.69 -6.50
N VAL A 13 -24.98 1.62 -7.79
CA VAL A 13 -25.87 2.02 -8.89
C VAL A 13 -26.00 0.90 -9.92
N LYS A 14 -27.15 0.89 -10.59
CA LYS A 14 -27.46 0.05 -11.72
C LYS A 14 -27.52 0.91 -12.99
N LEU A 15 -26.59 0.69 -13.89
CA LEU A 15 -26.53 1.31 -15.20
C LEU A 15 -27.20 0.41 -16.23
N ALA A 16 -28.36 0.81 -16.74
CA ALA A 16 -29.04 0.15 -17.84
C ALA A 16 -28.58 0.73 -19.18
N VAL A 17 -28.01 -0.09 -20.04
CA VAL A 17 -27.51 0.32 -21.36
C VAL A 17 -28.29 -0.38 -22.46
N GLU A 18 -28.82 0.42 -23.38
CA GLU A 18 -29.48 -0.05 -24.60
C GLU A 18 -28.65 0.36 -25.82
N VAL A 19 -28.16 -0.64 -26.55
CA VAL A 19 -27.38 -0.47 -27.78
C VAL A 19 -28.25 -0.90 -28.96
N PRO A 20 -28.68 0.04 -29.83
CA PRO A 20 -29.38 -0.30 -31.06
C PRO A 20 -28.51 -1.19 -31.95
N LEU A 21 -29.12 -2.10 -32.71
CA LEU A 21 -28.40 -2.98 -33.64
C LEU A 21 -27.49 -2.21 -34.62
N GLU A 22 -27.85 -0.97 -34.98
CA GLU A 22 -27.04 -0.12 -35.85
C GLU A 22 -25.67 0.22 -35.28
N GLU A 23 -25.57 0.41 -33.96
CA GLU A 23 -24.33 0.67 -33.25
C GLU A 23 -23.54 -0.62 -32.96
N LEU A 24 -24.21 -1.78 -32.99
CA LEU A 24 -23.58 -3.09 -32.87
C LEU A 24 -23.01 -3.60 -34.21
N LYS A 25 -23.43 -3.05 -35.36
CA LYS A 25 -22.98 -3.49 -36.71
C LYS A 25 -21.46 -3.54 -36.87
N PRO A 26 -20.67 -2.52 -36.44
CA PRO A 26 -19.22 -2.58 -36.55
C PRO A 26 -18.61 -3.79 -35.83
N ASN A 27 -19.14 -4.14 -34.66
CA ASN A 27 -18.67 -5.29 -33.87
C ASN A 27 -19.11 -6.61 -34.50
N ILE A 28 -20.30 -6.65 -35.13
CA ILE A 28 -20.75 -7.81 -35.92
C ILE A 28 -19.82 -8.03 -37.12
N ASP A 29 -19.44 -6.97 -37.83
CA ASP A 29 -18.52 -7.06 -38.96
C ASP A 29 -17.11 -7.52 -38.54
N GLU A 30 -16.62 -7.06 -37.39
CA GLU A 30 -15.40 -7.56 -36.75
C GLU A 30 -15.52 -9.04 -36.38
N ALA A 31 -16.59 -9.44 -35.68
CA ALA A 31 -16.84 -10.82 -35.28
C ALA A 31 -16.84 -11.76 -36.50
N TYR A 32 -17.44 -11.35 -37.62
CA TYR A 32 -17.37 -12.11 -38.87
C TYR A 32 -15.94 -12.31 -39.37
N LYS A 33 -15.06 -11.29 -39.28
CA LYS A 33 -13.65 -11.43 -39.67
C LYS A 33 -12.92 -12.39 -38.73
N THR A 34 -13.10 -12.24 -37.43
CA THR A 34 -12.49 -13.10 -36.40
C THR A 34 -12.89 -14.56 -36.62
N ILE A 35 -14.18 -14.84 -36.72
CA ILE A 35 -14.71 -16.19 -36.95
C ILE A 35 -14.24 -16.74 -38.31
N ALA A 36 -14.14 -15.92 -39.36
CA ALA A 36 -13.64 -16.37 -40.66
C ALA A 36 -12.19 -16.90 -40.60
N THR A 37 -11.36 -16.44 -39.65
CA THR A 37 -10.00 -16.97 -39.46
C THR A 37 -9.97 -18.31 -38.74
N GLN A 38 -10.94 -18.54 -37.86
CA GLN A 38 -11.05 -19.74 -37.02
C GLN A 38 -11.73 -20.89 -37.77
N VAL A 39 -12.76 -20.61 -38.56
CA VAL A 39 -13.57 -21.62 -39.25
C VAL A 39 -12.90 -22.09 -40.54
N GLN A 40 -12.77 -23.42 -40.69
CA GLN A 40 -12.33 -24.03 -41.95
C GLN A 40 -13.52 -24.41 -42.81
N VAL A 41 -13.61 -23.82 -44.00
CA VAL A 41 -14.66 -24.13 -44.98
C VAL A 41 -14.04 -24.67 -46.28
N PRO A 42 -14.45 -25.87 -46.75
CA PRO A 42 -13.93 -26.44 -47.99
C PRO A 42 -14.08 -25.47 -49.17
N GLY A 43 -12.99 -25.27 -49.93
CA GLY A 43 -12.96 -24.38 -51.10
C GLY A 43 -12.68 -22.91 -50.81
N PHE A 44 -12.59 -22.48 -49.55
CA PHE A 44 -12.27 -21.11 -49.16
C PHE A 44 -10.99 -21.05 -48.33
N ARG A 45 -10.17 -20.02 -48.57
CA ARG A 45 -9.01 -19.73 -47.72
C ARG A 45 -9.48 -19.16 -46.38
N LYS A 46 -8.84 -19.56 -45.27
CA LYS A 46 -9.07 -18.98 -43.94
C LYS A 46 -9.05 -17.45 -44.01
N GLY A 47 -10.02 -16.80 -43.37
CA GLY A 47 -10.21 -15.34 -43.35
C GLY A 47 -10.90 -14.74 -44.58
N LYS A 48 -11.22 -15.54 -45.61
CA LYS A 48 -11.93 -15.08 -46.83
C LYS A 48 -13.23 -15.84 -47.09
N VAL A 49 -13.80 -16.43 -46.05
CA VAL A 49 -15.10 -17.10 -46.09
C VAL A 49 -16.20 -16.03 -46.14
N PRO A 50 -17.16 -16.08 -47.08
CA PRO A 50 -18.31 -15.16 -47.09
C PRO A 50 -19.19 -15.29 -45.85
N GLN A 51 -19.74 -14.17 -45.35
CA GLN A 51 -20.59 -14.11 -44.15
C GLN A 51 -21.76 -15.12 -44.18
N GLN A 52 -22.44 -15.26 -45.32
CA GLN A 52 -23.56 -16.20 -45.48
C GLN A 52 -23.17 -17.66 -45.21
N LEU A 53 -21.94 -18.05 -45.54
CA LEU A 53 -21.45 -19.41 -45.34
C LEU A 53 -20.96 -19.62 -43.91
N ILE A 54 -20.53 -18.56 -43.24
CA ILE A 54 -20.26 -18.54 -41.80
C ILE A 54 -21.58 -18.73 -41.04
N ASP A 55 -22.62 -17.96 -41.36
CA ASP A 55 -23.94 -18.09 -40.75
C ASP A 55 -24.51 -19.51 -40.89
N GLN A 56 -24.34 -20.15 -42.05
CA GLN A 56 -24.77 -21.54 -42.27
C GLN A 56 -23.98 -22.57 -41.46
N ARG A 57 -22.73 -22.25 -41.09
CA ARG A 57 -21.82 -23.21 -40.44
C ARG A 57 -21.82 -23.11 -38.93
N VAL A 58 -21.79 -21.89 -38.38
CA VAL A 58 -21.73 -21.62 -36.94
C VAL A 58 -23.02 -21.02 -36.38
N GLY A 59 -23.92 -20.55 -37.26
CA GLY A 59 -25.15 -19.87 -36.85
C GLY A 59 -24.93 -18.38 -36.62
N ARG A 60 -25.87 -17.56 -37.10
CA ARG A 60 -25.82 -16.10 -36.91
C ARG A 60 -25.91 -15.68 -35.43
N GLY A 61 -26.53 -16.50 -34.58
CA GLY A 61 -26.57 -16.27 -33.13
C GLY A 61 -25.17 -16.24 -32.51
N TYR A 62 -24.31 -17.20 -32.88
CA TYR A 62 -22.92 -17.25 -32.40
C TYR A 62 -22.10 -16.02 -32.82
N VAL A 63 -22.33 -15.52 -34.04
CA VAL A 63 -21.68 -14.27 -34.51
C VAL A 63 -22.13 -13.07 -33.67
N ILE A 64 -23.42 -13.00 -33.32
CA ILE A 64 -23.95 -11.92 -32.48
C ILE A 64 -23.38 -12.04 -31.06
N GLU A 65 -23.30 -13.24 -30.48
CA GLU A 65 -22.68 -13.46 -29.18
C GLU A 65 -21.20 -13.03 -29.17
N GLN A 66 -20.43 -13.41 -30.19
CA GLN A 66 -19.05 -12.96 -30.36
C GLN A 66 -18.96 -11.43 -30.44
N ALA A 67 -19.82 -10.80 -31.24
CA ALA A 67 -19.86 -9.34 -31.38
C ALA A 67 -20.24 -8.62 -30.09
N ILE A 68 -21.10 -9.23 -29.26
CA ILE A 68 -21.46 -8.72 -27.94
C ILE A 68 -20.24 -8.82 -27.02
N ASN A 69 -19.60 -9.98 -26.93
CA ASN A 69 -18.41 -10.18 -26.08
C ASN A 69 -17.28 -9.20 -26.44
N ASP A 70 -17.01 -9.02 -27.73
CA ASP A 70 -15.96 -8.10 -28.21
C ASP A 70 -16.34 -6.62 -27.98
N GLY A 71 -17.63 -6.29 -28.04
CA GLY A 71 -18.13 -4.92 -27.95
C GLY A 71 -18.51 -4.44 -26.55
N LEU A 72 -18.78 -5.36 -25.62
CA LEU A 72 -19.41 -5.07 -24.32
C LEU A 72 -18.61 -4.07 -23.50
N ASN A 73 -17.28 -4.25 -23.43
CA ASN A 73 -16.39 -3.34 -22.71
C ASN A 73 -16.43 -1.91 -23.29
N GLY A 74 -16.40 -1.77 -24.61
CA GLY A 74 -16.46 -0.46 -25.25
C GLY A 74 -17.80 0.26 -25.02
N PHE A 75 -18.91 -0.49 -25.05
CA PHE A 75 -20.23 0.07 -24.74
C PHE A 75 -20.36 0.47 -23.27
N TYR A 76 -19.84 -0.36 -22.35
CA TYR A 76 -19.78 -0.03 -20.93
C TYR A 76 -18.99 1.26 -20.69
N GLN A 77 -17.76 1.35 -21.21
CA GLN A 77 -16.92 2.55 -21.07
C GLN A 77 -17.61 3.81 -21.60
N SER A 78 -18.29 3.71 -22.74
CA SER A 78 -19.03 4.82 -23.32
C SER A 78 -20.18 5.28 -22.41
N ALA A 79 -20.93 4.33 -21.85
CA ALA A 79 -22.04 4.63 -20.96
C ALA A 79 -21.58 5.23 -19.62
N VAL A 80 -20.46 4.77 -19.06
CA VAL A 80 -19.83 5.36 -17.87
C VAL A 80 -19.39 6.80 -18.13
N GLN A 81 -18.76 7.07 -19.29
CA GLN A 81 -18.35 8.42 -19.67
C GLN A 81 -19.55 9.37 -19.87
N GLU A 82 -20.63 8.90 -20.50
CA GLU A 82 -21.84 9.70 -20.73
C GLU A 82 -22.55 10.07 -19.41
N THR A 83 -22.55 9.16 -18.44
CA THR A 83 -23.21 9.34 -17.15
C THR A 83 -22.33 10.03 -16.12
N GLY A 84 -21.02 10.13 -16.37
CA GLY A 84 -20.05 10.73 -15.45
C GLY A 84 -19.78 9.92 -14.19
N ILE A 85 -20.24 8.66 -14.14
CA ILE A 85 -20.04 7.78 -12.99
C ILE A 85 -18.55 7.44 -12.88
N ARG A 86 -18.04 7.41 -11.65
CA ARG A 86 -16.70 6.93 -11.32
C ARG A 86 -16.81 5.61 -10.57
N PRO A 87 -16.60 4.47 -11.24
CA PRO A 87 -16.64 3.15 -10.60
C PRO A 87 -15.53 3.02 -9.56
N LEU A 88 -15.85 2.45 -8.41
CA LEU A 88 -14.88 2.09 -7.36
C LEU A 88 -14.46 0.62 -7.43
N SER A 89 -15.36 -0.24 -7.90
CA SER A 89 -15.15 -1.68 -7.97
C SER A 89 -15.30 -2.21 -9.40
N ARG A 90 -14.98 -3.49 -9.59
CA ARG A 90 -15.21 -4.19 -10.85
C ARG A 90 -16.71 -4.31 -11.11
N PRO A 91 -17.21 -3.96 -12.31
CA PRO A 91 -18.63 -4.01 -12.62
C PRO A 91 -19.16 -5.44 -12.76
N GLU A 92 -20.36 -5.68 -12.23
CA GLU A 92 -21.14 -6.89 -12.50
C GLU A 92 -22.06 -6.66 -13.70
N VAL A 93 -21.84 -7.42 -14.78
CA VAL A 93 -22.59 -7.22 -16.04
C VAL A 93 -23.57 -8.35 -16.27
N GLU A 94 -24.85 -8.00 -16.46
CA GLU A 94 -25.92 -8.93 -16.83
C GLU A 94 -26.52 -8.55 -18.19
N ILE A 95 -26.49 -9.48 -19.15
CA ILE A 95 -27.13 -9.29 -20.45
C ILE A 95 -28.62 -9.61 -20.33
N THR A 96 -29.48 -8.61 -20.55
CA THR A 96 -30.94 -8.72 -20.36
C THR A 96 -31.69 -8.98 -21.67
N GLU A 97 -31.16 -8.49 -22.81
CA GLU A 97 -31.75 -8.69 -24.14
C GLU A 97 -30.66 -8.82 -25.20
N VAL A 98 -30.76 -9.85 -26.06
CA VAL A 98 -29.87 -10.06 -27.20
C VAL A 98 -30.64 -9.83 -28.50
N PRO A 99 -30.06 -9.17 -29.52
CA PRO A 99 -30.72 -9.00 -30.81
C PRO A 99 -31.09 -10.35 -31.46
N ASP A 100 -32.33 -10.45 -31.93
CA ASP A 100 -32.81 -11.65 -32.62
C ASP A 100 -32.03 -11.86 -33.95
N PRO A 101 -31.35 -13.01 -34.13
CA PRO A 101 -30.54 -13.27 -35.32
C PRO A 101 -31.35 -13.33 -36.62
N ALA A 102 -32.66 -13.53 -36.55
CA ALA A 102 -33.55 -13.59 -37.72
C ALA A 102 -34.10 -12.22 -38.12
N LYS A 103 -34.04 -11.21 -37.24
CA LYS A 103 -34.59 -9.88 -37.49
C LYS A 103 -33.51 -8.91 -37.97
N LYS A 104 -33.96 -7.86 -38.68
CA LYS A 104 -33.11 -6.73 -39.11
C LYS A 104 -33.13 -5.57 -38.12
N GLU A 105 -33.96 -5.69 -37.09
CA GLU A 105 -34.21 -4.71 -36.04
C GLU A 105 -34.11 -5.45 -34.70
N GLY A 106 -33.62 -4.76 -33.69
CA GLY A 106 -33.36 -5.31 -32.36
C GLY A 106 -32.40 -4.41 -31.61
N ARG A 107 -32.15 -4.78 -30.35
CA ARG A 107 -31.22 -4.08 -29.48
C ARG A 107 -30.50 -5.09 -28.59
N LEU A 108 -29.29 -4.74 -28.22
CA LEU A 108 -28.62 -5.33 -27.08
C LEU A 108 -29.00 -4.50 -25.86
N ALA A 109 -29.52 -5.13 -24.82
CA ALA A 109 -29.72 -4.50 -23.54
C ALA A 109 -28.94 -5.26 -22.47
N PHE A 110 -28.21 -4.55 -21.64
CA PHE A 110 -27.49 -5.11 -20.51
C PHE A 110 -27.55 -4.14 -19.34
N THR A 111 -27.49 -4.69 -18.13
CA THR A 111 -27.40 -3.92 -16.91
C THR A 111 -26.03 -4.12 -16.30
N VAL A 112 -25.49 -3.06 -15.73
CA VAL A 112 -24.23 -3.08 -15.02
C VAL A 112 -24.47 -2.59 -13.61
N GLU A 113 -24.15 -3.42 -12.62
CA GLU A 113 -24.15 -3.03 -11.22
C GLU A 113 -22.71 -2.74 -10.81
N LEU A 114 -22.49 -1.58 -10.20
CA LEU A 114 -21.17 -1.14 -9.77
C LEU A 114 -21.24 -0.29 -8.52
N ASP A 115 -20.18 -0.34 -7.73
CA ASP A 115 -20.03 0.54 -6.58
C ASP A 115 -19.48 1.90 -7.04
N VAL A 116 -20.03 2.95 -6.45
CA VAL A 116 -19.72 4.33 -6.74
C VAL A 116 -19.44 5.07 -5.45
N ARG A 117 -18.67 6.15 -5.57
CA ARG A 117 -18.46 7.05 -4.44
C ARG A 117 -19.81 7.61 -3.98
N PRO A 118 -20.13 7.52 -2.68
CA PRO A 118 -21.39 8.03 -2.17
C PRO A 118 -21.46 9.56 -2.30
N GLU A 119 -22.63 10.07 -2.66
CA GLU A 119 -22.93 11.49 -2.59
C GLU A 119 -23.30 11.86 -1.15
N ILE A 120 -22.46 12.65 -0.49
CA ILE A 120 -22.62 12.99 0.93
C ILE A 120 -22.52 14.50 1.12
N GLU A 121 -23.39 15.04 1.95
CA GLU A 121 -23.32 16.43 2.38
C GLU A 121 -22.37 16.56 3.59
N LEU A 122 -21.38 17.42 3.48
CA LEU A 122 -20.42 17.66 4.55
C LEU A 122 -21.07 18.47 5.68
N ALA A 123 -21.09 17.91 6.90
CA ALA A 123 -21.54 18.60 8.10
C ALA A 123 -20.67 19.84 8.41
N GLU A 124 -21.17 20.74 9.27
CA GLU A 124 -20.35 21.86 9.73
C GLU A 124 -19.26 21.35 10.67
N TYR A 125 -18.00 21.52 10.28
CA TYR A 125 -16.82 21.00 10.98
C TYR A 125 -15.90 22.09 11.52
N LYS A 126 -16.19 23.37 11.26
CA LYS A 126 -15.40 24.47 11.83
C LYS A 126 -15.72 24.60 13.32
N GLY A 127 -14.68 24.70 14.15
CA GLY A 127 -14.83 24.75 15.61
C GLY A 127 -15.04 23.36 16.25
N LEU A 128 -14.56 22.29 15.62
CA LEU A 128 -14.58 20.96 16.22
C LEU A 128 -13.75 20.93 17.51
N GLU A 129 -14.39 20.63 18.63
CA GLU A 129 -13.71 20.50 19.93
C GLU A 129 -13.25 19.06 20.18
N VAL A 130 -11.97 18.85 20.45
CA VAL A 130 -11.39 17.54 20.80
C VAL A 130 -10.57 17.66 22.07
N THR A 131 -10.56 16.61 22.89
CA THR A 131 -9.81 16.57 24.14
C THR A 131 -8.87 15.36 24.17
N VAL A 132 -7.60 15.60 24.47
CA VAL A 132 -6.54 14.56 24.61
C VAL A 132 -6.03 14.49 26.05
N ALA A 133 -5.32 13.42 26.40
CA ALA A 133 -4.64 13.33 27.69
C ALA A 133 -3.45 14.31 27.72
N PRO A 134 -3.16 14.95 28.87
CA PRO A 134 -1.97 15.78 29.03
C PRO A 134 -0.73 14.90 28.95
N VAL A 135 0.32 15.43 28.32
CA VAL A 135 1.61 14.75 28.20
C VAL A 135 2.70 15.62 28.80
N GLU A 136 3.55 15.01 29.62
CA GLU A 136 4.78 15.62 30.11
C GLU A 136 5.90 14.57 30.02
N ALA A 137 7.09 14.99 29.57
CA ALA A 137 8.27 14.15 29.66
C ALA A 137 8.63 13.97 31.13
N SER A 138 8.69 12.71 31.58
CA SER A 138 9.11 12.38 32.93
C SER A 138 10.64 12.21 32.96
N ASP A 139 11.23 12.34 34.15
CA ASP A 139 12.65 12.05 34.34
C ASP A 139 13.01 10.63 33.88
N ASP A 140 12.10 9.67 34.06
CA ASP A 140 12.26 8.28 33.59
C ASP A 140 12.39 8.18 32.06
N ASP A 141 11.72 9.06 31.30
CA ASP A 141 11.84 9.09 29.84
C ASP A 141 13.21 9.61 29.41
N VAL A 142 13.73 10.60 30.12
CA VAL A 142 15.09 11.13 29.91
C VAL A 142 16.13 10.08 30.28
N GLU A 143 15.93 9.34 31.37
CA GLU A 143 16.82 8.25 31.76
C GLU A 143 16.81 7.10 30.75
N LYS A 144 15.64 6.73 30.21
CA LYS A 144 15.56 5.75 29.13
C LYS A 144 16.31 6.21 27.88
N ALA A 145 16.08 7.43 27.42
CA ALA A 145 16.77 7.98 26.25
C ALA A 145 18.30 8.04 26.48
N MET A 146 18.72 8.40 27.70
CA MET A 146 20.12 8.37 28.12
C MET A 146 20.70 6.94 28.09
N ASP A 147 19.98 5.95 28.61
CA ASP A 147 20.44 4.56 28.64
C ASP A 147 20.48 3.93 27.24
N GLU A 148 19.55 4.28 26.36
CA GLU A 148 19.60 3.91 24.94
C GLU A 148 20.83 4.50 24.24
N LEU A 149 21.13 5.78 24.50
CA LEU A 149 22.32 6.44 23.97
C LEU A 149 23.60 5.78 24.50
N ARG A 150 23.69 5.55 25.81
CA ARG A 150 24.80 4.82 26.45
C ARG A 150 24.94 3.41 25.88
N GLY A 151 23.83 2.76 25.56
CA GLY A 151 23.79 1.43 24.97
C GLY A 151 24.56 1.31 23.65
N ARG A 152 24.67 2.41 22.90
CA ARG A 152 25.45 2.49 21.64
C ARG A 152 26.97 2.51 21.87
N PHE A 153 27.40 2.95 23.05
CA PHE A 153 28.80 3.05 23.47
C PHE A 153 29.17 2.01 24.55
N GLY A 154 28.23 1.15 24.93
CA GLY A 154 28.43 0.12 25.93
C GLY A 154 29.46 -0.92 25.50
N THR A 155 30.22 -1.42 26.46
CA THR A 155 31.16 -2.54 26.25
C THR A 155 30.55 -3.84 26.72
N LEU A 156 30.74 -4.93 25.97
CA LEU A 156 30.28 -6.25 26.39
C LEU A 156 31.33 -6.95 27.25
N SER A 157 30.98 -7.28 28.49
CA SER A 157 31.84 -8.03 29.41
C SER A 157 31.27 -9.43 29.67
N VAL A 158 32.13 -10.45 29.70
CA VAL A 158 31.69 -11.84 29.92
C VAL A 158 31.33 -12.04 31.39
N VAL A 159 30.18 -12.64 31.66
CA VAL A 159 29.68 -12.90 33.01
C VAL A 159 29.43 -14.38 33.25
N ASP A 160 29.65 -14.80 34.50
CA ASP A 160 29.48 -16.18 34.95
C ASP A 160 28.18 -16.29 35.78
N ARG A 161 27.05 -16.13 35.10
CA ARG A 161 25.69 -16.27 35.64
C ARG A 161 24.72 -16.71 34.53
N PRO A 162 23.56 -17.28 34.89
CA PRO A 162 22.48 -17.52 33.93
C PRO A 162 22.10 -16.24 33.17
N ALA A 163 21.82 -16.41 31.89
CA ALA A 163 21.42 -15.35 30.99
C ALA A 163 20.08 -14.74 31.38
N GLN A 164 19.98 -13.42 31.27
CA GLN A 164 18.81 -12.62 31.61
C GLN A 164 18.45 -11.71 30.44
N ASP A 165 17.24 -11.16 30.48
CA ASP A 165 16.78 -10.17 29.51
C ASP A 165 17.79 -9.01 29.37
N GLY A 166 18.11 -8.64 28.12
CA GLY A 166 19.10 -7.62 27.80
C GLY A 166 20.57 -8.08 27.77
N ASP A 167 20.90 -9.31 28.19
CA ASP A 167 22.25 -9.87 28.02
C ASP A 167 22.54 -10.19 26.53
N PHE A 168 23.82 -10.15 26.16
CA PHE A 168 24.32 -10.56 24.85
C PHE A 168 24.92 -11.95 24.93
N LEU A 169 24.34 -12.89 24.19
CA LEU A 169 24.86 -14.24 24.05
C LEU A 169 25.79 -14.35 22.86
N THR A 170 26.87 -15.11 23.00
CA THR A 170 27.58 -15.70 21.87
C THR A 170 27.07 -17.11 21.71
N ILE A 171 26.45 -17.42 20.58
CA ILE A 171 25.77 -18.69 20.35
C ILE A 171 26.22 -19.36 19.06
N ASP A 172 26.10 -20.69 19.05
CA ASP A 172 26.02 -21.47 17.82
C ASP A 172 24.58 -21.93 17.64
N LEU A 173 24.09 -21.84 16.41
CA LEU A 173 22.72 -22.15 16.04
C LEU A 173 22.74 -23.16 14.89
N SER A 174 21.90 -24.18 14.98
CA SER A 174 21.66 -25.13 13.88
C SER A 174 20.17 -25.41 13.76
N ALA A 175 19.63 -25.25 12.55
CA ALA A 175 18.24 -25.55 12.22
C ALA A 175 18.16 -26.87 11.44
N SER A 176 17.21 -27.73 11.80
CA SER A 176 16.98 -29.01 11.13
C SER A 176 15.50 -29.17 10.75
N VAL A 177 15.23 -29.69 9.55
CA VAL A 177 13.88 -30.03 9.07
C VAL A 177 13.85 -31.53 8.79
N ASP A 178 12.86 -32.24 9.34
CA ASP A 178 12.74 -33.71 9.22
C ASP A 178 14.01 -34.50 9.62
N GLY A 179 14.84 -33.91 10.49
CA GLY A 179 16.10 -34.50 10.96
C GLY A 179 17.31 -34.27 10.05
N GLU A 180 17.18 -33.49 8.98
CA GLU A 180 18.30 -33.02 8.14
C GLU A 180 18.63 -31.56 8.49
N GLU A 181 19.90 -31.26 8.74
CA GLU A 181 20.37 -29.89 9.00
C GLU A 181 20.21 -29.05 7.72
N VAL A 182 19.42 -27.99 7.80
CA VAL A 182 19.11 -27.09 6.67
C VAL A 182 19.91 -25.79 6.72
N ASP A 183 20.28 -25.34 7.91
CA ASP A 183 21.10 -24.14 8.12
C ASP A 183 21.89 -24.22 9.43
N SER A 184 23.06 -23.59 9.47
CA SER A 184 23.84 -23.44 10.69
C SER A 184 24.72 -22.20 10.68
N ALA A 185 24.82 -21.58 11.85
CA ALA A 185 25.60 -20.39 12.08
C ALA A 185 26.38 -20.52 13.40
N GLN A 186 27.61 -20.01 13.42
CA GLN A 186 28.50 -20.09 14.57
C GLN A 186 28.94 -18.71 15.02
N ASP A 187 29.22 -18.58 16.32
CA ASP A 187 29.73 -17.37 16.97
C ASP A 187 28.83 -16.14 16.75
N LEU A 188 27.51 -16.36 16.65
CA LEU A 188 26.54 -15.29 16.51
C LEU A 188 26.40 -14.53 17.82
N SER A 189 26.35 -13.20 17.74
CA SER A 189 26.01 -12.34 18.86
C SER A 189 24.53 -12.05 18.86
N TYR A 190 23.81 -12.48 19.90
CA TYR A 190 22.37 -12.30 20.02
C TYR A 190 22.03 -11.56 21.32
N GLN A 191 21.16 -10.54 21.26
CA GLN A 191 20.66 -9.86 22.44
C GLN A 191 19.32 -10.47 22.84
N ILE A 192 19.23 -10.96 24.07
CA ILE A 192 17.97 -11.50 24.63
C ILE A 192 16.95 -10.36 24.74
N GLY A 193 15.74 -10.60 24.24
CA GLY A 193 14.64 -9.65 24.21
C GLY A 193 14.60 -8.77 22.95
N SER A 194 15.50 -9.01 21.99
CA SER A 194 15.51 -8.24 20.74
C SER A 194 14.47 -8.71 19.71
N GLY A 195 14.00 -9.96 19.79
CA GLY A 195 13.04 -10.53 18.83
C GLY A 195 13.48 -10.52 17.36
N THR A 196 14.77 -10.34 17.06
CA THR A 196 15.26 -10.06 15.69
C THR A 196 15.76 -11.28 14.92
N MET A 197 15.57 -12.51 15.43
CA MET A 197 16.14 -13.71 14.81
C MET A 197 15.14 -14.84 14.54
N LEU A 198 14.59 -15.46 15.59
CA LEU A 198 13.61 -16.56 15.47
C LEU A 198 12.56 -16.46 16.58
N ASP A 199 11.31 -16.74 16.25
CA ASP A 199 10.23 -16.80 17.23
C ASP A 199 10.48 -17.93 18.23
N GLY A 200 10.34 -17.65 19.53
CA GLY A 200 10.59 -18.60 20.62
C GLY A 200 12.06 -18.67 21.08
N MET A 201 12.96 -17.91 20.44
CA MET A 201 14.38 -17.91 20.77
C MET A 201 14.67 -17.31 22.15
N ASP A 202 14.02 -16.19 22.49
CA ASP A 202 14.23 -15.50 23.76
C ASP A 202 13.85 -16.39 24.94
N GLU A 203 12.71 -17.09 24.85
CA GLU A 203 12.28 -18.05 25.87
C GLU A 203 13.21 -19.25 25.99
N ALA A 204 13.76 -19.72 24.87
CA ALA A 204 14.65 -20.87 24.84
C ALA A 204 16.02 -20.60 25.50
N VAL A 205 16.55 -19.39 25.33
CA VAL A 205 17.89 -19.03 25.83
C VAL A 205 17.89 -18.35 27.21
N THR A 206 16.75 -17.82 27.65
CA THR A 206 16.62 -17.18 28.96
C THR A 206 16.88 -18.19 30.08
N GLY A 207 17.79 -17.84 30.99
CA GLY A 207 18.18 -18.68 32.12
C GLY A 207 19.26 -19.73 31.82
N LEU A 208 19.75 -19.82 30.57
CA LEU A 208 20.89 -20.67 30.24
C LEU A 208 22.21 -20.04 30.67
N SER A 209 23.15 -20.86 31.10
CA SER A 209 24.54 -20.47 31.38
C SER A 209 25.45 -20.77 30.20
N ALA A 210 26.70 -20.30 30.24
CA ALA A 210 27.69 -20.70 29.26
C ALA A 210 27.87 -22.23 29.22
N ASP A 211 28.10 -22.74 28.01
CA ASP A 211 28.20 -24.16 27.64
C ASP A 211 26.89 -24.99 27.77
N GLU A 212 25.75 -24.35 28.03
CA GLU A 212 24.43 -25.00 28.01
C GLU A 212 23.77 -24.92 26.63
N ASP A 213 22.90 -25.89 26.34
CA ASP A 213 22.15 -25.97 25.09
C ASP A 213 20.63 -26.04 25.30
N ALA A 214 19.89 -25.48 24.35
CA ALA A 214 18.45 -25.58 24.26
C ALA A 214 18.03 -26.01 22.85
N VAL A 215 16.90 -26.68 22.78
CA VAL A 215 16.26 -27.10 21.53
C VAL A 215 14.81 -26.65 21.59
N PHE A 216 14.36 -25.98 20.54
CA PHE A 216 12.98 -25.52 20.40
C PHE A 216 12.55 -25.64 18.94
N GLU A 217 11.24 -25.71 18.70
CA GLU A 217 10.66 -25.77 17.36
C GLU A 217 10.16 -24.38 16.96
N THR A 218 10.43 -23.97 15.73
CA THR A 218 9.97 -22.68 15.19
C THR A 218 9.81 -22.75 13.67
N LYS A 219 9.08 -21.81 13.08
CA LYS A 219 8.91 -21.70 11.62
C LYS A 219 10.02 -20.83 11.04
N LEU A 220 10.65 -21.28 9.96
CA LEU A 220 11.70 -20.49 9.30
C LEU A 220 11.07 -19.33 8.51
N ALA A 221 11.55 -18.10 8.73
CA ALA A 221 10.98 -16.90 8.12
C ALA A 221 11.38 -16.68 6.64
N GLY A 222 12.38 -17.41 6.13
CA GLY A 222 12.91 -17.19 4.78
C GLY A 222 13.75 -18.35 4.25
N GLY A 223 14.13 -18.27 2.98
CA GLY A 223 14.91 -19.31 2.28
C GLY A 223 14.06 -20.41 1.64
N GLU A 224 14.70 -21.51 1.23
CA GLU A 224 14.04 -22.65 0.56
C GLU A 224 13.01 -23.36 1.47
N TYR A 225 13.14 -23.18 2.78
CA TYR A 225 12.28 -23.77 3.82
C TYR A 225 11.39 -22.74 4.53
N ALA A 226 11.12 -21.58 3.91
CA ALA A 226 10.26 -20.56 4.49
C ALA A 226 8.86 -21.13 4.83
N GLY A 227 8.40 -20.89 6.06
CA GLY A 227 7.12 -21.38 6.58
C GLY A 227 7.10 -22.84 7.06
N VAL A 228 8.22 -23.57 6.93
CA VAL A 228 8.34 -24.96 7.37
C VAL A 228 8.77 -25.00 8.84
N ASP A 229 8.19 -25.92 9.62
CA ASP A 229 8.60 -26.19 11.00
C ASP A 229 10.02 -26.78 11.03
N ALA A 230 10.90 -26.17 11.82
CA ALA A 230 12.27 -26.60 12.02
C ALA A 230 12.59 -26.77 13.51
N GLU A 231 13.34 -27.81 13.84
CA GLU A 231 13.96 -27.99 15.15
C GLU A 231 15.26 -27.18 15.18
N VAL A 232 15.30 -26.17 16.04
CA VAL A 232 16.46 -25.28 16.20
C VAL A 232 17.16 -25.62 17.49
N LYS A 233 18.43 -25.98 17.36
CA LYS A 233 19.34 -26.16 18.49
C LYS A 233 20.22 -24.93 18.65
N ILE A 234 20.24 -24.40 19.87
CA ILE A 234 21.12 -23.30 20.28
C ILE A 234 22.11 -23.83 21.31
N GLN A 235 23.38 -23.51 21.12
CA GLN A 235 24.43 -23.71 22.10
C GLN A 235 24.98 -22.36 22.56
N VAL A 236 24.90 -22.07 23.85
CA VAL A 236 25.43 -20.83 24.44
C VAL A 236 26.91 -21.00 24.71
N LYS A 237 27.77 -20.24 24.02
CA LYS A 237 29.22 -20.22 24.26
C LYS A 237 29.62 -19.25 25.37
N ALA A 238 28.95 -18.10 25.44
CA ALA A 238 29.24 -17.10 26.45
C ALA A 238 28.01 -16.23 26.70
N VAL A 239 27.81 -15.85 27.96
CA VAL A 239 26.87 -14.81 28.38
C VAL A 239 27.68 -13.55 28.62
N LYS A 240 27.27 -12.43 28.02
CA LYS A 240 27.91 -11.13 28.18
C LYS A 240 26.88 -10.13 28.68
N GLU A 241 27.23 -9.34 29.68
CA GLU A 241 26.42 -8.18 30.06
C GLU A 241 26.97 -6.92 29.39
N ARG A 242 26.07 -5.98 29.09
CA ARG A 242 26.44 -4.69 28.52
C ARG A 242 26.76 -3.71 29.65
N GLU A 243 28.03 -3.37 29.79
CA GLU A 243 28.49 -2.31 30.70
C GLU A 243 28.30 -0.96 30.02
N LEU A 244 27.35 -0.18 30.53
CA LEU A 244 27.07 1.17 30.05
C LEU A 244 28.11 2.15 30.62
N PRO A 245 28.70 3.04 29.81
CA PRO A 245 29.63 4.06 30.29
C PRO A 245 28.96 4.98 31.32
N GLU A 246 29.72 5.54 32.27
CA GLU A 246 29.18 6.55 33.19
C GLU A 246 28.76 7.81 32.42
N VAL A 247 27.72 8.50 32.90
CA VAL A 247 27.24 9.75 32.29
C VAL A 247 28.02 10.91 32.90
N ASP A 248 29.18 11.21 32.33
CA ASP A 248 30.03 12.34 32.68
C ASP A 248 30.30 13.25 31.47
N ASP A 249 31.05 14.33 31.67
CA ASP A 249 31.36 15.29 30.61
C ASP A 249 32.21 14.67 29.49
N GLU A 250 33.00 13.62 29.79
CA GLU A 250 33.76 12.89 28.76
C GLU A 250 32.82 12.07 27.87
N PHE A 251 31.81 11.42 28.46
CA PHE A 251 30.76 10.75 27.70
C PHE A 251 29.91 11.72 26.87
N ALA A 252 29.55 12.88 27.42
CA ALA A 252 28.79 13.89 26.68
C ALA A 252 29.50 14.35 25.40
N GLN A 253 30.80 14.66 25.51
CA GLN A 253 31.63 15.05 24.36
C GLN A 253 31.86 13.90 23.37
N LEU A 254 31.84 12.65 23.84
CA LEU A 254 31.97 11.48 22.99
C LEU A 254 30.69 11.18 22.20
N ALA A 255 29.54 11.33 22.86
CA ALA A 255 28.24 10.89 22.35
C ALA A 255 27.45 12.00 21.63
N SER A 256 27.84 13.27 21.80
CA SER A 256 27.07 14.43 21.32
C SER A 256 27.95 15.63 21.01
N GLU A 257 27.33 16.72 20.57
CA GLU A 257 27.97 18.03 20.38
C GLU A 257 28.14 18.84 21.67
N PHE A 258 27.63 18.34 22.80
CA PHE A 258 27.64 19.04 24.09
C PHE A 258 28.94 18.82 24.86
N ASP A 259 29.35 19.85 25.62
CA ASP A 259 30.59 19.80 26.41
C ASP A 259 30.38 19.13 27.78
N THR A 260 29.14 19.10 28.28
CA THR A 260 28.81 18.62 29.63
C THR A 260 27.65 17.63 29.66
N ALA A 261 27.63 16.75 30.68
CA ALA A 261 26.54 15.81 30.90
C ALA A 261 25.20 16.49 31.20
N GLU A 262 25.23 17.69 31.79
CA GLU A 262 24.03 18.48 32.10
C GLU A 262 23.37 19.02 30.82
N GLU A 263 24.16 19.52 29.87
CA GLU A 263 23.68 19.97 28.56
C GLU A 263 23.07 18.82 27.75
N LEU A 264 23.75 17.66 27.71
CA LEU A 264 23.21 16.45 27.07
C LEU A 264 21.88 16.02 27.68
N ARG A 265 21.77 16.04 29.02
CA ARG A 265 20.53 15.67 29.70
C ARG A 265 19.39 16.64 29.41
N ALA A 266 19.70 17.95 29.35
CA ALA A 266 18.71 18.98 29.01
C ALA A 266 18.21 18.82 27.56
N ASP A 267 19.10 18.49 26.62
CA ASP A 267 18.72 18.23 25.23
C ASP A 267 17.86 16.97 25.10
N LEU A 268 18.24 15.87 25.75
CA LEU A 268 17.42 14.65 25.77
C LEU A 268 16.04 14.89 26.40
N ALA A 269 15.96 15.72 27.45
CA ALA A 269 14.68 16.13 28.04
C ALA A 269 13.82 16.92 27.05
N LYS A 270 14.43 17.84 26.29
CA LYS A 270 13.76 18.58 25.23
C LYS A 270 13.27 17.64 24.12
N GLN A 271 14.11 16.75 23.62
CA GLN A 271 13.75 15.77 22.58
C GLN A 271 12.61 14.85 23.04
N ALA A 272 12.67 14.34 24.28
CA ALA A 272 11.61 13.52 24.85
C ALA A 272 10.28 14.29 24.97
N SER A 273 10.34 15.58 25.35
CA SER A 273 9.17 16.45 25.38
C SER A 273 8.60 16.70 23.98
N GLU A 274 9.44 17.01 22.99
CA GLU A 274 9.02 17.23 21.60
C GLU A 274 8.39 15.97 21.00
N SER A 275 8.98 14.79 21.25
CA SER A 275 8.41 13.51 20.84
C SER A 275 7.01 13.29 21.42
N LYS A 276 6.82 13.52 22.74
CA LYS A 276 5.51 13.35 23.37
C LYS A 276 4.47 14.34 22.86
N LEU A 277 4.87 15.59 22.60
CA LEU A 277 3.98 16.59 22.01
C LEU A 277 3.57 16.21 20.59
N LEU A 278 4.49 15.66 19.80
CA LEU A 278 4.20 15.14 18.48
C LEU A 278 3.22 13.97 18.55
N ASP A 279 3.44 13.00 19.45
CA ASP A 279 2.53 11.87 19.66
C ASP A 279 1.14 12.33 20.10
N GLN A 280 1.06 13.30 21.01
CA GLN A 280 -0.20 13.91 21.44
C GLN A 280 -0.89 14.66 20.27
N GLY A 281 -0.13 15.31 19.41
CA GLY A 281 -0.66 15.96 18.22
C GLY A 281 -1.20 14.96 17.19
N VAL A 282 -0.54 13.81 17.03
CA VAL A 282 -1.01 12.68 16.22
C VAL A 282 -2.32 12.12 16.79
N GLU A 283 -2.39 11.89 18.10
CA GLU A 283 -3.61 11.43 18.77
C GLU A 283 -4.76 12.43 18.59
N ALA A 284 -4.47 13.73 18.78
CA ALA A 284 -5.45 14.80 18.58
C ALA A 284 -5.98 14.84 17.14
N ARG A 285 -5.08 14.73 16.15
CA ARG A 285 -5.43 14.67 14.73
C ARG A 285 -6.36 13.49 14.45
N ASP A 286 -6.03 12.32 14.96
CA ASP A 286 -6.80 11.10 14.73
C ASP A 286 -8.19 11.19 15.38
N LEU A 287 -8.29 11.75 16.58
CA LEU A 287 -9.58 12.03 17.23
C LEU A 287 -10.42 13.07 16.48
N VAL A 288 -9.81 14.08 15.85
CA VAL A 288 -10.52 15.04 14.99
C VAL A 288 -11.11 14.32 13.76
N LEU A 289 -10.35 13.42 13.14
CA LEU A 289 -10.82 12.60 12.02
C LEU A 289 -11.95 11.66 12.44
N ASP A 290 -11.81 10.96 13.57
CA ASP A 290 -12.85 10.08 14.10
C ASP A 290 -14.15 10.86 14.35
N LYS A 291 -14.06 12.05 14.96
CA LYS A 291 -15.23 12.90 15.19
C LYS A 291 -15.87 13.38 13.89
N LEU A 292 -15.08 13.68 12.87
CA LEU A 292 -15.57 14.00 11.53
C LEU A 292 -16.34 12.83 10.91
N VAL A 293 -15.78 11.63 10.99
CA VAL A 293 -16.38 10.39 10.48
C VAL A 293 -17.73 10.13 11.16
N GLU A 294 -17.78 10.23 12.48
CA GLU A 294 -19.01 10.06 13.26
C GLU A 294 -20.10 11.07 12.90
N MET A 295 -19.73 12.32 12.64
CA MET A 295 -20.67 13.39 12.30
C MET A 295 -21.26 13.25 10.89
N VAL A 296 -20.46 12.77 9.93
CA VAL A 296 -20.85 12.69 8.52
C VAL A 296 -21.53 11.36 8.19
N GLY A 297 -21.07 10.25 8.77
CA GLY A 297 -21.62 8.92 8.55
C GLY A 297 -21.47 8.44 7.10
N VAL A 298 -20.23 8.15 6.69
CA VAL A 298 -19.92 7.74 5.32
C VAL A 298 -20.21 6.24 5.12
N PRO A 299 -21.15 5.85 4.23
CA PRO A 299 -21.36 4.46 3.87
C PRO A 299 -20.17 3.93 3.06
N VAL A 300 -19.68 2.75 3.43
CA VAL A 300 -18.57 2.07 2.76
C VAL A 300 -19.13 0.95 1.88
N PRO A 301 -18.77 0.85 0.59
CA PRO A 301 -19.14 -0.31 -0.23
C PRO A 301 -18.42 -1.57 0.26
N GLU A 302 -19.15 -2.69 0.43
CA GLU A 302 -18.55 -3.97 0.87
C GLU A 302 -17.45 -4.46 -0.08
N SER A 303 -17.57 -4.17 -1.38
CA SER A 303 -16.56 -4.52 -2.38
C SER A 303 -15.17 -3.94 -2.06
N VAL A 304 -15.11 -2.72 -1.51
CA VAL A 304 -13.84 -2.07 -1.15
C VAL A 304 -13.17 -2.82 -0.01
N ILE A 305 -13.96 -3.29 0.94
CA ILE A 305 -13.50 -4.10 2.07
C ILE A 305 -13.03 -5.48 1.56
N GLU A 306 -13.82 -6.13 0.71
CA GLU A 306 -13.48 -7.43 0.14
C GLU A 306 -12.21 -7.39 -0.70
N ASP A 307 -12.06 -6.38 -1.57
CA ASP A 307 -10.87 -6.17 -2.40
C ASP A 307 -9.62 -5.96 -1.53
N GLN A 308 -9.73 -5.18 -0.45
CA GLN A 308 -8.61 -4.93 0.47
C GLN A 308 -8.23 -6.20 1.25
N LEU A 309 -9.20 -6.98 1.70
CA LEU A 309 -8.95 -8.26 2.36
C LEU A 309 -8.30 -9.26 1.37
N GLU A 310 -8.77 -9.31 0.13
CA GLU A 310 -8.19 -10.19 -0.88
C GLU A 310 -6.74 -9.79 -1.18
N GLN A 311 -6.45 -8.49 -1.32
CA GLN A 311 -5.08 -8.00 -1.51
C GLN A 311 -4.17 -8.31 -0.31
N HIS A 312 -4.69 -8.16 0.91
CA HIS A 312 -3.92 -8.38 2.13
C HIS A 312 -3.60 -9.87 2.38
N PHE A 313 -4.58 -10.76 2.20
CA PHE A 313 -4.43 -12.18 2.54
C PHE A 313 -4.09 -13.09 1.36
N ASN A 314 -4.48 -12.72 0.14
CA ASN A 314 -4.31 -13.55 -1.06
C ASN A 314 -3.45 -12.88 -2.15
N GLY A 315 -2.87 -11.70 -1.87
CA GLY A 315 -2.00 -10.99 -2.80
C GLY A 315 -0.67 -11.70 -3.06
N GLU A 316 0.00 -11.36 -4.16
CA GLU A 316 1.33 -11.89 -4.52
C GLU A 316 2.42 -11.66 -3.46
N ASN A 317 2.18 -10.75 -2.50
CA ASN A 317 3.05 -10.44 -1.37
C ASN A 317 2.50 -10.92 -0.02
N ALA A 318 1.43 -11.73 0.01
CA ALA A 318 0.88 -12.29 1.25
C ALA A 318 1.92 -13.24 1.88
N SER A 319 2.76 -12.66 2.76
CA SER A 319 3.91 -13.33 3.36
C SER A 319 3.57 -13.87 4.76
N GLY A 320 2.34 -14.34 4.93
CA GLY A 320 1.86 -14.92 6.18
C GLY A 320 1.59 -16.41 5.99
N GLY A 321 2.16 -17.27 6.85
CA GLY A 321 1.77 -18.68 6.90
C GLY A 321 0.29 -18.87 7.26
N GLU A 322 -0.16 -20.13 7.40
CA GLU A 322 -1.57 -20.50 7.66
C GLU A 322 -2.19 -19.85 8.93
N ASP A 323 -1.40 -19.20 9.79
CA ASP A 323 -1.82 -18.50 11.01
C ASP A 323 -2.07 -16.98 10.84
N HIS A 324 -1.82 -16.40 9.65
CA HIS A 324 -1.98 -14.97 9.40
C HIS A 324 -3.45 -14.57 9.14
N ASP A 325 -4.24 -15.48 8.57
CA ASP A 325 -5.63 -15.24 8.16
C ASP A 325 -6.64 -15.59 9.26
N THR A 326 -6.57 -14.89 10.39
CA THR A 326 -7.48 -15.09 11.53
C THR A 326 -8.72 -14.20 11.45
N GLU A 327 -9.81 -14.58 12.11
CA GLU A 327 -11.03 -13.77 12.18
C GLU A 327 -10.78 -12.40 12.84
N GLU A 328 -9.92 -12.35 13.86
CA GLU A 328 -9.53 -11.10 14.53
C GLU A 328 -8.74 -10.19 13.59
N HIS A 329 -7.75 -10.73 12.87
CA HIS A 329 -6.96 -9.95 11.91
C HIS A 329 -7.84 -9.46 10.74
N ARG A 330 -8.73 -10.31 10.19
CA ARG A 330 -9.69 -9.88 9.16
C ARG A 330 -10.60 -8.76 9.65
N ALA A 331 -11.06 -8.82 10.91
CA ALA A 331 -11.89 -7.78 11.51
C ALA A 331 -11.13 -6.45 11.68
N GLU A 332 -9.85 -6.53 12.07
CA GLU A 332 -8.97 -5.36 12.14
C GLU A 332 -8.78 -4.71 10.77
N ILE A 333 -8.40 -5.48 9.75
CA ILE A 333 -8.22 -4.97 8.39
C ILE A 333 -9.52 -4.38 7.84
N ARG A 334 -10.66 -5.03 8.08
CA ARG A 334 -11.99 -4.48 7.73
C ARG A 334 -12.21 -3.11 8.38
N SER A 335 -12.04 -3.00 9.69
CA SER A 335 -12.23 -1.74 10.44
C SER A 335 -11.29 -0.64 9.95
N ASN A 336 -10.02 -0.97 9.70
CA ASN A 336 -9.03 -0.03 9.19
C ASN A 336 -9.36 0.43 7.76
N THR A 337 -9.84 -0.47 6.91
CA THR A 337 -10.28 -0.17 5.53
C THR A 337 -11.50 0.73 5.53
N GLU A 338 -12.50 0.43 6.37
CA GLU A 338 -13.68 1.26 6.55
C GLU A 338 -13.26 2.68 6.95
N ARG A 339 -12.47 2.83 8.01
CA ARG A 339 -11.98 4.13 8.47
C ARG A 339 -11.19 4.87 7.39
N ALA A 340 -10.27 4.20 6.70
CA ALA A 340 -9.46 4.80 5.65
C ALA A 340 -10.33 5.36 4.50
N PHE A 341 -11.30 4.57 4.03
CA PHE A 341 -12.23 5.00 2.99
C PHE A 341 -13.10 6.19 3.46
N GLN A 342 -13.60 6.15 4.69
CA GLN A 342 -14.40 7.24 5.25
C GLN A 342 -13.59 8.54 5.35
N ASN A 343 -12.36 8.45 5.85
CA ASN A 343 -11.43 9.58 5.91
C ASN A 343 -11.12 10.13 4.51
N GLU A 344 -10.83 9.28 3.53
CA GLU A 344 -10.58 9.71 2.16
C GLU A 344 -11.76 10.49 1.59
N VAL A 345 -12.98 9.94 1.70
CA VAL A 345 -14.19 10.59 1.18
C VAL A 345 -14.45 11.94 1.86
N ILE A 346 -14.29 12.02 3.19
CA ILE A 346 -14.51 13.26 3.94
C ILE A 346 -13.47 14.31 3.58
N LEU A 347 -12.19 13.94 3.55
CA LEU A 347 -11.11 14.87 3.24
C LEU A 347 -11.21 15.39 1.80
N ASP A 348 -11.62 14.55 0.85
CA ASP A 348 -11.92 14.99 -0.51
C ASP A 348 -13.09 16.00 -0.53
N LEU A 349 -14.16 15.79 0.25
CA LEU A 349 -15.28 16.74 0.36
C LEU A 349 -14.85 18.06 1.01
N VAL A 350 -13.99 18.00 2.02
CA VAL A 350 -13.38 19.20 2.63
C VAL A 350 -12.53 19.93 1.59
N ALA A 351 -11.68 19.20 0.85
CA ALA A 351 -10.84 19.76 -0.20
C ALA A 351 -11.65 20.43 -1.32
N GLU A 352 -12.82 19.90 -1.64
CA GLU A 352 -13.75 20.49 -2.59
C GLU A 352 -14.43 21.74 -2.01
N LYS A 353 -14.94 21.68 -0.77
CA LYS A 353 -15.63 22.80 -0.11
C LYS A 353 -14.71 23.99 0.15
N GLU A 354 -13.47 23.76 0.53
CA GLU A 354 -12.46 24.81 0.81
C GLU A 354 -11.59 25.13 -0.43
N GLU A 355 -11.92 24.57 -1.61
CA GLU A 355 -11.22 24.80 -2.88
C GLU A 355 -9.69 24.55 -2.78
N VAL A 356 -9.30 23.52 -2.02
CA VAL A 356 -7.90 23.16 -1.80
C VAL A 356 -7.30 22.62 -3.09
N GLY A 357 -6.30 23.32 -3.60
CA GLY A 357 -5.47 22.89 -4.73
C GLY A 357 -4.10 22.37 -4.28
N VAL A 358 -3.41 21.67 -5.19
CA VAL A 358 -2.02 21.20 -5.01
C VAL A 358 -1.12 21.97 -5.96
N SER A 359 -0.09 22.59 -5.41
CA SER A 359 0.95 23.27 -6.19
C SER A 359 2.03 22.29 -6.66
N GLN A 360 2.84 22.71 -7.63
CA GLN A 360 3.94 21.87 -8.11
C GLN A 360 5.04 21.68 -7.06
N SER A 361 5.32 22.68 -6.24
CA SER A 361 6.31 22.57 -5.16
C SER A 361 5.89 21.51 -4.15
N GLU A 362 4.65 21.55 -3.69
CA GLU A 362 4.13 20.57 -2.71
C GLU A 362 4.14 19.13 -3.25
N LEU A 363 3.88 18.96 -4.55
CA LEU A 363 3.98 17.64 -5.18
C LEU A 363 5.45 17.16 -5.24
N ILE A 364 6.40 18.07 -5.50
CA ILE A 364 7.83 17.75 -5.50
C ILE A 364 8.29 17.40 -4.08
N ASP A 365 7.88 18.16 -3.07
CA ASP A 365 8.26 17.93 -1.69
C ASP A 365 7.76 16.55 -1.21
N TYR A 366 6.51 16.22 -1.53
CA TYR A 366 5.97 14.88 -1.27
C TYR A 366 6.76 13.77 -1.99
N ILE A 367 7.13 13.98 -3.26
CA ILE A 367 7.94 13.01 -4.01
C ILE A 367 9.31 12.82 -3.36
N VAL A 368 9.95 13.91 -2.90
CA VAL A 368 11.26 13.87 -2.25
C VAL A 368 11.17 13.14 -0.91
N SER A 369 10.18 13.48 -0.07
CA SER A 369 10.00 12.84 1.24
C SER A 369 9.74 11.34 1.11
N THR A 370 8.84 10.96 0.20
CA THR A 370 8.46 9.57 0.01
C THR A 370 9.57 8.77 -0.66
N ALA A 371 10.28 9.34 -1.64
CA ALA A 371 11.43 8.66 -2.26
C ALA A 371 12.52 8.31 -1.24
N GLY A 372 12.77 9.21 -0.26
CA GLY A 372 13.72 8.97 0.82
C GLY A 372 13.35 7.75 1.68
N GLN A 373 12.06 7.55 1.97
CA GLN A 373 11.58 6.38 2.73
C GLN A 373 11.82 5.06 1.99
N TYR A 374 11.70 5.07 0.67
CA TYR A 374 11.99 3.91 -0.17
C TYR A 374 13.47 3.75 -0.54
N GLY A 375 14.35 4.65 -0.07
CA GLY A 375 15.76 4.65 -0.45
C GLY A 375 16.00 4.86 -1.95
N MET A 376 15.08 5.56 -2.63
CA MET A 376 15.14 5.84 -4.06
C MET A 376 15.50 7.30 -4.34
N GLU A 377 16.13 7.54 -5.49
CA GLU A 377 16.36 8.91 -5.98
C GLU A 377 15.02 9.54 -6.42
N PRO A 378 14.72 10.80 -6.03
CA PRO A 378 13.42 11.43 -6.30
C PRO A 378 12.99 11.42 -7.78
N ASN A 379 13.94 11.63 -8.70
CA ASN A 379 13.65 11.61 -10.14
C ASN A 379 13.31 10.20 -10.66
N GLN A 380 13.89 9.15 -10.07
CA GLN A 380 13.53 7.77 -10.43
C GLN A 380 12.13 7.43 -9.92
N PHE A 381 11.81 7.85 -8.71
CA PHE A 381 10.48 7.66 -8.13
C PHE A 381 9.40 8.40 -8.94
N ALA A 382 9.64 9.65 -9.32
CA ALA A 382 8.72 10.41 -10.18
C ALA A 382 8.47 9.72 -11.54
N GLN A 383 9.53 9.18 -12.17
CA GLN A 383 9.39 8.43 -13.43
C GLN A 383 8.59 7.14 -13.26
N MET A 384 8.76 6.45 -12.13
CA MET A 384 7.97 5.26 -11.81
C MET A 384 6.48 5.61 -11.68
N LEU A 385 6.15 6.68 -10.96
CA LEU A 385 4.77 7.16 -10.79
C LEU A 385 4.12 7.60 -12.11
N ASP A 386 4.88 8.23 -13.00
CA ASP A 386 4.39 8.62 -14.33
C ASP A 386 4.12 7.40 -15.22
N GLN A 387 5.07 6.44 -15.25
CA GLN A 387 4.93 5.22 -16.03
C GLN A 387 3.78 4.32 -15.55
N SER A 388 3.51 4.30 -14.23
CA SER A 388 2.38 3.56 -13.65
C SER A 388 1.05 4.33 -13.74
N GLY A 389 1.08 5.60 -14.19
CA GLY A 389 -0.11 6.46 -14.24
C GLY A 389 -0.64 6.87 -12.87
N GLN A 390 0.17 6.77 -11.81
CA GLN A 390 -0.23 7.02 -10.42
C GLN A 390 -0.11 8.49 -10.00
N VAL A 391 0.38 9.39 -10.86
CA VAL A 391 0.52 10.82 -10.54
C VAL A 391 -0.79 11.44 -10.01
N GLN A 392 -1.94 11.09 -10.59
CA GLN A 392 -3.23 11.62 -10.14
C GLN A 392 -3.63 11.14 -8.74
N MET A 393 -3.25 9.91 -8.39
CA MET A 393 -3.46 9.35 -7.04
C MET A 393 -2.66 10.14 -6.00
N ILE A 394 -1.38 10.40 -6.29
CA ILE A 394 -0.51 11.19 -5.43
C ILE A 394 -1.00 12.63 -5.28
N VAL A 395 -1.45 13.26 -6.36
CA VAL A 395 -2.08 14.59 -6.28
C VAL A 395 -3.31 14.56 -5.37
N GLY A 396 -4.13 13.51 -5.44
CA GLY A 396 -5.26 13.31 -4.51
C GLY A 396 -4.81 13.20 -3.06
N GLU A 397 -3.74 12.45 -2.79
CA GLU A 397 -3.18 12.28 -1.45
C GLU A 397 -2.64 13.59 -0.86
N VAL A 398 -1.84 14.33 -1.61
CA VAL A 398 -1.34 15.65 -1.21
C VAL A 398 -2.50 16.61 -0.95
N ARG A 399 -3.54 16.58 -1.80
CA ARG A 399 -4.74 17.39 -1.63
C ARG A 399 -5.47 17.07 -0.33
N ARG A 400 -5.62 15.79 0.02
CA ARG A 400 -6.25 15.35 1.27
C ARG A 400 -5.43 15.70 2.49
N ARG A 401 -4.09 15.58 2.43
CA ARG A 401 -3.20 16.04 3.51
C ARG A 401 -3.42 17.52 3.80
N LYS A 402 -3.53 18.36 2.77
CA LYS A 402 -3.85 19.79 2.92
C LYS A 402 -5.26 20.03 3.45
N ALA A 403 -6.23 19.23 3.02
CA ALA A 403 -7.59 19.32 3.56
C ALA A 403 -7.62 19.00 5.05
N LEU A 404 -6.87 17.99 5.50
CA LEU A 404 -6.71 17.66 6.91
C LEU A 404 -6.05 18.82 7.68
N ALA A 405 -4.96 19.39 7.17
CA ALA A 405 -4.34 20.57 7.76
C ALA A 405 -5.35 21.72 7.94
N LYS A 406 -6.23 21.95 6.95
CA LYS A 406 -7.32 22.94 7.07
C LYS A 406 -8.36 22.59 8.12
N VAL A 407 -8.72 21.32 8.28
CA VAL A 407 -9.60 20.88 9.36
C VAL A 407 -8.96 21.18 10.72
N LEU A 408 -7.69 20.81 10.90
CA LEU A 408 -6.96 21.01 12.15
C LEU A 408 -6.81 22.50 12.49
N GLU A 409 -6.63 23.37 11.49
CA GLU A 409 -6.61 24.84 11.69
C GLU A 409 -7.93 25.36 12.28
N TYR A 410 -9.07 24.76 11.95
CA TYR A 410 -10.37 25.13 12.49
C TYR A 410 -10.76 24.36 13.76
N ALA A 411 -10.05 23.28 14.09
CA ALA A 411 -10.32 22.49 15.28
C ALA A 411 -9.79 23.20 16.54
N THR A 412 -10.48 23.01 17.65
CA THR A 412 -10.02 23.44 18.97
C THR A 412 -9.65 22.20 19.75
N VAL A 413 -8.36 21.99 19.96
CA VAL A 413 -7.85 20.84 20.73
C VAL A 413 -7.36 21.31 22.09
N THR A 414 -7.85 20.66 23.13
CA THR A 414 -7.39 20.89 24.51
C THR A 414 -6.92 19.60 25.15
N ASP A 415 -6.07 19.67 26.17
CA ASP A 415 -5.90 18.54 27.06
C ASP A 415 -7.00 18.49 28.13
N THR A 416 -7.01 17.44 28.96
CA THR A 416 -7.96 17.32 30.09
C THR A 416 -7.73 18.34 31.21
N ASP A 417 -6.57 19.00 31.23
CA ASP A 417 -6.25 20.08 32.18
C ASP A 417 -6.68 21.46 31.68
N GLY A 418 -7.13 21.54 30.42
CA GLY A 418 -7.64 22.74 29.77
C GLY A 418 -6.59 23.57 29.04
N ALA A 419 -5.36 23.06 28.87
CA ALA A 419 -4.36 23.69 28.01
C ALA A 419 -4.72 23.46 26.53
N VAL A 420 -4.47 24.47 25.69
CA VAL A 420 -4.66 24.36 24.24
C VAL A 420 -3.45 23.67 23.64
N ILE A 421 -3.68 22.62 22.86
CA ILE A 421 -2.62 21.88 22.17
C ILE A 421 -2.28 22.58 20.86
N ASP A 422 -0.99 22.86 20.65
CA ASP A 422 -0.51 23.44 19.40
C ASP A 422 -0.38 22.34 18.34
N LEU A 423 -1.15 22.48 17.26
CA LEU A 423 -1.11 21.58 16.10
C LEU A 423 -0.39 22.20 14.91
N SER A 424 0.35 23.29 15.11
CA SER A 424 0.92 24.06 14.02
C SER A 424 1.88 23.25 13.14
N ASP A 425 2.58 22.26 13.70
CA ASP A 425 3.42 21.32 12.94
C ASP A 425 2.62 20.40 12.00
N PHE A 426 1.34 20.15 12.30
CA PHE A 426 0.43 19.38 11.44
C PHE A 426 -0.33 20.25 10.43
N VAL A 427 -0.37 21.56 10.66
CA VAL A 427 -1.07 22.54 9.82
C VAL A 427 -0.14 23.16 8.78
N ARG A 428 1.13 23.42 9.13
CA ARG A 428 2.12 23.92 8.19
C ARG A 428 2.48 22.81 7.21
N GLY A 429 2.26 23.05 5.91
CA GLY A 429 2.88 22.19 4.90
C GLY A 429 4.39 22.32 5.00
N GLU A 430 5.14 21.25 4.77
CA GLU A 430 6.62 21.25 4.79
C GLU A 430 7.27 22.27 3.81
N GLY A 431 6.47 22.97 2.99
CA GLY A 431 6.87 24.05 2.09
C GLY A 431 6.44 25.47 2.50
N ASP A 432 5.75 25.66 3.62
CA ASP A 432 5.41 26.98 4.17
C ASP A 432 6.47 27.44 5.18
N GLU A 433 7.74 27.54 4.74
CA GLU A 433 8.75 28.33 5.45
C GLU A 433 8.48 29.82 5.20
N ASP A 434 7.40 30.35 5.78
CA ASP A 434 7.35 31.78 6.07
C ASP A 434 8.40 32.05 7.15
N GLY A 435 9.50 32.68 6.73
CA GLY A 435 10.65 33.02 7.56
C GLY A 435 10.32 33.95 8.72
N SER A 436 9.72 33.42 9.79
CA SER A 436 9.81 33.95 11.14
C SER A 436 10.67 33.03 11.99
N GLY A 437 11.87 32.75 11.49
CA GLY A 437 12.98 32.45 12.37
C GLY A 437 13.31 33.72 13.18
N VAL A 438 13.26 33.54 14.50
CA VAL A 438 14.10 34.21 15.49
C VAL A 438 13.51 35.44 16.23
N THR A 439 13.62 35.31 17.57
CA THR A 439 13.74 36.31 18.64
C THR A 439 12.49 37.07 19.11
N ASP A 440 11.96 36.64 20.25
CA ASP A 440 11.51 37.58 21.28
C ASP A 440 12.75 38.23 21.91
N ASP A 441 12.92 39.52 21.64
CA ASP A 441 14.00 40.38 22.08
C ASP A 441 13.86 40.74 23.58
N VAL A 442 14.94 40.55 24.34
CA VAL A 442 15.18 41.23 25.60
C VAL A 442 15.88 42.55 25.28
N GLU A 443 15.25 43.66 25.71
CA GLU A 443 15.69 45.06 25.60
C GLU A 443 17.21 45.30 25.69
N GLN A 444 17.75 46.14 24.78
CA GLN A 444 18.55 47.30 25.20
C GLN A 444 18.72 48.40 24.14
N ASP A 445 18.42 49.63 24.59
CA ASP A 445 18.71 50.95 24.02
C ASP A 445 20.02 51.07 23.22
N ILE A 446 19.95 51.67 22.02
CA ILE A 446 20.81 52.81 21.66
C ILE A 446 20.23 53.64 20.49
N ASP A 447 20.10 54.93 20.78
CA ASP A 447 19.72 56.08 19.94
C ASP A 447 20.83 56.45 18.92
N ALA A 448 20.47 56.78 17.65
CA ALA A 448 21.11 57.82 16.81
C ALA A 448 20.61 57.82 15.33
N THR A 449 19.75 58.80 15.02
CA THR A 449 19.82 59.77 13.89
C THR A 449 20.47 59.44 12.52
N ASP A 450 19.63 59.62 11.47
CA ASP A 450 19.78 60.57 10.32
C ASP A 450 20.34 60.14 8.94
N VAL A 451 19.68 60.69 7.90
CA VAL A 451 19.97 60.83 6.44
C VAL A 451 20.01 59.54 5.58
N GLY A 452 19.37 59.37 4.41
CA GLY A 452 18.68 60.26 3.46
C GLY A 452 19.23 60.09 2.02
N GLN A 453 18.32 60.01 1.03
CA GLN A 453 18.50 60.09 -0.46
C GLN A 453 19.09 58.86 -1.17
N GLY A 454 18.45 58.28 -2.20
CA GLY A 454 18.13 58.84 -3.54
C GLY A 454 19.32 58.52 -4.47
N VAL A 455 19.23 58.01 -5.72
CA VAL A 455 18.33 58.31 -6.84
C VAL A 455 18.68 57.39 -8.04
N ASP A 456 17.66 57.10 -8.85
CA ASP A 456 17.57 57.12 -10.33
C ASP A 456 18.29 56.15 -11.29
N ASP A 457 17.46 55.72 -12.26
CA ASP A 457 17.65 55.55 -13.73
C ASP A 457 18.64 54.48 -14.24
N ALA A 458 18.47 53.79 -15.37
CA ALA A 458 17.49 53.70 -16.46
C ALA A 458 17.93 52.45 -17.28
N ASP A 459 17.01 51.58 -17.72
CA ASP A 459 16.47 51.52 -19.09
C ASP A 459 17.52 51.21 -20.19
N VAL A 460 17.34 50.12 -20.95
CA VAL A 460 17.48 50.01 -22.43
C VAL A 460 17.13 48.59 -22.91
N GLU A 461 16.31 48.58 -23.95
CA GLU A 461 15.66 47.49 -24.65
C GLU A 461 16.53 46.58 -25.57
N ALA A 462 15.82 45.55 -26.03
CA ALA A 462 16.03 44.52 -27.04
C ALA A 462 16.61 44.89 -28.42
N ASP A 463 17.11 43.85 -29.12
CA ASP A 463 17.05 43.59 -30.59
C ASP A 463 17.60 42.13 -30.80
N ASP A 464 16.86 41.08 -31.19
CA ASP A 464 16.19 40.67 -32.45
C ASP A 464 17.10 39.97 -33.52
N SER A 465 16.44 39.11 -34.30
CA SER A 465 16.78 38.36 -35.54
C SER A 465 17.47 36.98 -35.42
N ASP A 466 16.78 35.86 -35.75
CA ASP A 466 16.35 35.29 -37.06
C ASP A 466 17.47 34.57 -37.83
N ASP A 467 17.31 33.27 -38.13
CA ASP A 467 16.98 32.78 -39.49
C ASP A 467 16.98 31.23 -39.57
N ALA A 468 16.22 30.71 -40.53
CA ALA A 468 15.79 29.32 -40.71
C ALA A 468 16.52 28.57 -41.85
N ASP A 469 16.00 27.37 -42.15
CA ASP A 469 16.22 26.49 -43.33
C ASP A 469 17.31 25.40 -43.14
N GLY A 470 17.15 24.12 -43.49
CA GLY A 470 16.16 23.38 -44.26
C GLY A 470 16.85 22.17 -44.93
N ALA A 471 16.14 21.03 -45.00
CA ALA A 471 16.35 19.87 -45.91
C ALA A 471 17.47 18.82 -45.66
N ALA A 472 17.03 17.57 -45.46
CA ALA A 472 17.72 16.32 -45.83
C ALA A 472 17.54 16.04 -47.34
N PRO A 473 18.31 15.16 -48.05
CA PRO A 473 18.23 13.69 -47.86
C PRO A 473 19.44 12.81 -48.30
N THR A 474 19.30 11.48 -48.06
CA THR A 474 19.75 10.27 -48.82
C THR A 474 21.17 9.65 -48.72
N GLU A 475 21.15 8.37 -48.29
CA GLU A 475 21.95 7.14 -48.54
C GLU A 475 23.29 7.15 -49.31
N GLN A 476 24.32 6.45 -48.80
CA GLN A 476 24.77 5.10 -49.25
C GLN A 476 26.12 4.63 -48.62
N THR A 477 26.18 3.31 -48.33
CA THR A 477 27.26 2.30 -48.47
C THR A 477 28.47 2.14 -47.50
N GLU A 478 28.61 0.86 -47.08
CA GLU A 478 29.82 -0.01 -46.87
C GLU A 478 30.62 0.13 -45.56
N GLU A 479 31.15 -0.91 -44.87
CA GLU A 479 31.39 -2.35 -45.11
C GLU A 479 31.75 -3.07 -43.76
N ALA A 480 31.42 -4.37 -43.62
CA ALA A 480 32.11 -5.51 -42.94
C ALA A 480 32.76 -5.37 -41.51
N ALA A 481 32.85 -6.35 -40.60
CA ALA A 481 32.71 -7.82 -40.58
C ALA A 481 32.61 -8.32 -39.11
N GLY A 482 32.09 -9.54 -38.88
CA GLY A 482 32.38 -10.33 -37.68
C GLY A 482 31.29 -11.34 -37.26
N GLU A 483 31.32 -12.55 -37.81
CA GLU A 483 30.52 -13.72 -37.41
C GLU A 483 30.85 -14.22 -35.98
N PRO A 484 29.97 -15.06 -35.38
CA PRO A 484 30.28 -16.50 -35.40
C PRO A 484 29.08 -17.42 -35.71
N GLY A 485 29.30 -18.44 -36.54
CA GLY A 485 28.57 -19.72 -36.49
C GLY A 485 29.32 -20.73 -35.59
N ALA A 486 28.86 -21.94 -35.29
CA ALA A 486 27.60 -22.68 -35.40
C ALA A 486 27.86 -24.06 -34.74
N LEU A 487 26.85 -24.94 -34.72
CA LEU A 487 26.78 -26.37 -34.31
C LEU A 487 26.19 -26.54 -32.89
N GLN A 488 24.92 -26.91 -32.66
CA GLN A 488 24.00 -27.96 -33.18
C GLN A 488 24.26 -29.38 -32.64
N GLU A 489 23.30 -29.88 -31.86
CA GLU A 489 22.76 -31.26 -31.68
C GLU A 489 22.24 -31.40 -30.22
N ALA A 490 21.24 -32.18 -29.82
CA ALA A 490 20.03 -32.79 -30.37
C ALA A 490 19.33 -33.55 -29.20
N ALA A 491 17.99 -33.65 -29.23
CA ALA A 491 17.11 -34.61 -28.51
C ALA A 491 17.05 -34.55 -26.96
N GLY A 492 15.92 -34.77 -26.27
CA GLY A 492 14.56 -35.17 -26.64
C GLY A 492 13.66 -35.18 -25.39
N GLN A 493 12.35 -35.03 -25.61
CA GLN A 493 11.27 -35.19 -24.62
C GLN A 493 11.21 -36.61 -24.03
N PRO A 494 10.53 -36.75 -22.88
CA PRO A 494 9.56 -37.84 -22.76
C PRO A 494 8.15 -37.32 -22.47
N ALA A 495 7.19 -37.94 -23.15
CA ALA A 495 5.76 -37.85 -22.91
C ALA A 495 5.29 -39.04 -22.02
N PRO A 496 4.04 -39.03 -21.52
CA PRO A 496 3.60 -39.82 -20.37
C PRO A 496 3.23 -41.26 -20.75
N THR A 497 3.18 -42.14 -19.74
CA THR A 497 2.73 -43.54 -19.92
C THR A 497 1.48 -43.78 -19.07
N GLU A 498 0.36 -44.03 -19.74
CA GLU A 498 -0.79 -44.77 -19.20
C GLU A 498 -0.49 -46.28 -19.18
N GLN A 499 -0.96 -47.01 -18.16
CA GLN A 499 -1.70 -48.26 -18.37
C GLN A 499 -2.38 -48.81 -17.09
N THR A 500 -3.72 -48.86 -17.15
CA THR A 500 -4.66 -49.98 -16.87
C THR A 500 -4.75 -50.67 -15.49
N GLU A 501 -5.99 -50.62 -14.97
CA GLU A 501 -6.87 -51.70 -14.46
C GLU A 501 -6.26 -53.01 -13.93
N GLU A 502 -6.62 -53.41 -12.70
CA GLU A 502 -7.43 -54.63 -12.46
C GLU A 502 -8.13 -54.59 -11.08
N ALA A 503 -9.29 -55.25 -11.03
CA ALA A 503 -10.30 -55.25 -9.99
C ALA A 503 -10.20 -56.42 -8.99
N ALA A 504 -10.76 -56.23 -7.78
CA ALA A 504 -11.49 -57.19 -6.93
C ALA A 504 -11.66 -56.51 -5.54
N GLY A 505 -12.81 -56.40 -4.88
CA GLY A 505 -14.00 -57.23 -4.90
C GLY A 505 -14.11 -57.94 -3.55
N GLU A 506 -14.77 -57.34 -2.55
CA GLU A 506 -15.59 -58.11 -1.59
C GLU A 506 -16.59 -57.20 -0.87
N ALA A 507 -17.80 -57.73 -0.72
CA ALA A 507 -18.98 -57.05 -0.26
C ALA A 507 -19.66 -57.90 0.83
N VAL A 508 -20.37 -57.22 1.73
CA VAL A 508 -21.54 -57.67 2.51
C VAL A 508 -21.32 -58.68 3.65
N SER A 509 -21.71 -58.25 4.86
CA SER A 509 -22.54 -59.00 5.85
C SER A 509 -22.50 -58.26 7.19
N THR A 510 -23.54 -58.01 8.00
CA THR A 510 -25.01 -58.20 7.99
C THR A 510 -25.55 -57.45 9.23
N GLY A 511 -26.81 -57.00 9.20
CA GLY A 511 -27.67 -57.11 10.39
C GLY A 511 -28.15 -55.84 11.09
N GLU A 512 -29.26 -55.26 10.61
CA GLU A 512 -30.39 -54.93 11.51
C GLU A 512 -31.09 -56.26 11.93
N PRO A 513 -31.88 -56.36 13.03
CA PRO A 513 -32.85 -55.34 13.48
C PRO A 513 -33.07 -55.21 15.02
N GLY A 514 -33.76 -54.15 15.46
CA GLY A 514 -34.58 -54.27 16.68
C GLY A 514 -34.85 -53.03 17.56
N LYS A 515 -36.00 -52.39 17.29
CA LYS A 515 -37.10 -52.07 18.24
C LYS A 515 -36.86 -51.25 19.54
N THR A 516 -37.80 -50.30 19.72
CA THR A 516 -38.37 -49.70 20.97
C THR A 516 -37.46 -48.70 21.69
N ASN A 517 -37.89 -47.53 22.19
CA ASN A 517 -39.15 -47.07 22.80
C ASN A 517 -39.13 -45.51 22.78
N LYS A 518 -40.21 -44.81 22.37
CA LYS A 518 -41.23 -44.13 23.22
C LYS A 518 -40.76 -42.90 24.04
N THR A 519 -41.43 -41.77 23.75
CA THR A 519 -42.00 -40.74 24.66
C THR A 519 -40.97 -39.95 25.48
N SER A 520 -40.94 -38.61 25.54
CA SER A 520 -41.96 -37.58 25.82
C SER A 520 -41.21 -36.24 25.66
N GLU A 521 -41.74 -35.05 25.39
CA GLU A 521 -43.07 -34.45 25.29
C GLU A 521 -42.89 -33.16 24.48
#